data_AF-A0A963Q608-F1
#
_entry.id   AF-A0A963Q608-F1
#
_cell.length_a   1.000
_cell.length_b   1.000
_cell.length_c   1.000
_cell.angle_alpha   90.00
_cell.angle_beta   90.00
_cell.angle_gamma   90.00
#
_symmetry.space_group_name_H-M   'P 1'
#
loop_
_entity.id
_entity.type
_entity.pdbx_description
1 polymer ?
#
loop_
_entity_poly.entity_id
_entity_poly.type
_entity_poly.pdbx_seq_one_letter_code
_entity_poly.pdbx_strand_id
1 'polypeptide(L)'
;MRFDLNEGFPLVTTKKVHLRSIIQELLWFLTGSSNNNWLKERGVSIWNEWAGPDGDLGPVYGVQWRSWPTPDGGHIDQIANVIETLKTNPDSRRIIVSAWNVAELDKMALMPCHAFFQFYVAPPTGPGEPGRL
;
A
#
# COMPACT_ATOMS: atom_id res chain seq x y z
N MET A 1 9.46 -15.53 5.42
CA MET A 1 10.51 -15.23 4.43
C MET A 1 11.12 -13.87 4.77
N ARG A 2 12.38 -13.61 4.42
CA ARG A 2 13.05 -12.30 4.59
C ARG A 2 13.89 -12.05 3.34
N PHE A 3 13.98 -10.80 2.91
CA PHE A 3 14.76 -10.38 1.74
C PHE A 3 15.59 -9.16 2.15
N ASP A 4 16.91 -9.19 1.95
CA ASP A 4 17.75 -8.00 2.10
C ASP A 4 17.73 -7.22 0.78
N LEU A 5 17.15 -6.02 0.82
CA LEU A 5 17.02 -5.18 -0.38
C LEU A 5 18.36 -4.58 -0.84
N ASN A 6 19.41 -4.65 -0.02
CA ASN A 6 20.78 -4.28 -0.44
C ASN A 6 21.43 -5.35 -1.33
N GLU A 7 20.98 -6.60 -1.24
CA GLU A 7 21.46 -7.69 -2.09
C GLU A 7 20.79 -7.68 -3.47
N GLY A 8 19.66 -6.99 -3.62
CA GLY A 8 18.98 -6.80 -4.89
C GLY A 8 17.46 -6.69 -4.77
N PHE A 9 16.79 -6.53 -5.91
CA PHE A 9 15.34 -6.46 -5.97
C PHE A 9 14.73 -7.87 -6.00
N PRO A 10 13.88 -8.26 -5.03
CA PRO A 10 13.39 -9.63 -4.88
C PRO A 10 12.26 -10.00 -5.86
N LEU A 11 12.49 -9.79 -7.16
CA LEU A 11 11.59 -10.24 -8.22
C LEU A 11 11.89 -11.71 -8.54
N VAL A 12 10.86 -12.56 -8.50
CA VAL A 12 10.99 -13.98 -8.88
C VAL A 12 11.60 -14.09 -10.27
N THR A 13 12.69 -14.85 -10.38
CA THR A 13 13.43 -15.06 -11.65
C THR A 13 13.16 -16.42 -12.28
N THR A 14 12.62 -17.38 -11.53
CA THR A 14 12.30 -18.73 -12.01
C THR A 14 11.11 -18.77 -12.99
N LYS A 15 10.36 -17.66 -13.09
CA LYS A 15 9.35 -17.43 -14.12
C LYS A 15 9.32 -15.96 -14.48
N LYS A 16 8.92 -15.64 -15.72
CA LYS A 16 8.73 -14.24 -16.13
C LYS A 16 7.57 -13.61 -15.36
N VAL A 17 7.83 -12.51 -14.67
CA VAL A 17 6.83 -11.73 -13.95
C VAL A 17 6.45 -10.49 -14.76
N HIS A 18 5.17 -10.16 -14.79
CA HIS A 18 4.66 -8.98 -15.50
C HIS A 18 4.83 -7.70 -14.63
N LEU A 19 6.07 -7.21 -14.53
CA LEU A 19 6.44 -6.09 -13.65
C LEU A 19 5.65 -4.79 -13.91
N ARG A 20 5.23 -4.55 -15.17
CA ARG A 20 4.39 -3.40 -15.52
C ARG A 20 3.10 -3.35 -14.70
N SER A 21 2.43 -4.48 -14.52
CA SER A 21 1.19 -4.52 -13.72
C SER A 21 1.44 -4.16 -12.26
N ILE A 22 2.52 -4.68 -11.68
CA ILE A 22 2.90 -4.43 -10.27
C ILE A 22 3.17 -2.94 -10.04
N ILE A 23 3.94 -2.30 -10.93
CA ILE A 23 4.26 -0.88 -10.81
C ILE A 23 2.98 -0.04 -10.93
N GLN A 24 2.14 -0.29 -11.94
CA GLN A 24 0.92 0.48 -12.14
C GLN A 24 -0.08 0.30 -11.00
N GLU A 25 -0.22 -0.91 -10.47
CA GLU A 25 -1.06 -1.19 -9.31
C GLU A 25 -0.58 -0.42 -8.07
N LEU A 26 0.72 -0.44 -7.77
CA LEU A 26 1.26 0.32 -6.64
C LEU A 26 1.02 1.83 -6.81
N LEU A 27 1.24 2.37 -8.01
CA LEU A 27 0.95 3.78 -8.29
C LEU A 27 -0.53 4.09 -8.12
N TRP A 28 -1.41 3.21 -8.61
CA TRP A 28 -2.85 3.33 -8.45
C TRP A 28 -3.29 3.32 -6.99
N PHE A 29 -2.78 2.42 -6.15
CA PHE A 29 -3.01 2.46 -4.69
C PHE A 29 -2.55 3.78 -4.09
N LEU A 30 -1.37 4.27 -4.47
CA LEU A 30 -0.85 5.55 -3.99
C LEU A 30 -1.69 6.74 -4.45
N THR A 31 -2.45 6.66 -5.54
CA THR A 31 -3.40 7.74 -5.90
C THR A 31 -4.62 7.82 -4.99
N GLY A 32 -4.92 6.77 -4.21
CA GLY A 32 -6.16 6.67 -3.44
C GLY A 32 -7.37 6.18 -4.24
N SER A 33 -7.18 5.79 -5.50
CA SER A 33 -8.26 5.33 -6.37
C SER A 33 -8.69 3.90 -6.05
N SER A 34 -9.98 3.62 -6.26
CA SER A 34 -10.59 2.29 -6.32
C SER A 34 -11.18 1.95 -7.68
N ASN A 35 -11.04 2.83 -8.68
CA ASN A 35 -11.61 2.59 -10.00
C ASN A 35 -10.60 1.93 -10.95
N ASN A 36 -10.93 0.73 -11.42
CA ASN A 36 -10.09 -0.10 -12.28
C ASN A 36 -9.89 0.48 -13.69
N ASN A 37 -10.69 1.46 -14.14
CA ASN A 37 -10.49 2.06 -15.46
C ASN A 37 -9.12 2.74 -15.59
N TRP A 38 -8.58 3.29 -14.49
CA TRP A 38 -7.23 3.84 -14.45
C TRP A 38 -6.16 2.81 -14.86
N LEU A 39 -6.32 1.56 -14.41
CA LEU A 39 -5.43 0.44 -14.74
C LEU A 39 -5.68 -0.04 -16.18
N LYS A 40 -6.94 -0.16 -16.61
CA LYS A 40 -7.30 -0.57 -17.98
C LYS A 40 -6.72 0.38 -19.02
N GLU A 41 -6.83 1.69 -18.82
CA GLU A 41 -6.23 2.72 -19.69
C GLU A 41 -4.71 2.57 -19.84
N ARG A 42 -4.06 1.94 -18.85
CA ARG A 42 -2.61 1.68 -18.80
C ARG A 42 -2.25 0.25 -19.19
N GLY A 43 -3.20 -0.50 -19.75
CA GLY A 43 -3.00 -1.85 -20.24
C GLY A 43 -2.82 -2.89 -19.13
N VAL A 44 -3.40 -2.64 -17.95
CA VAL A 44 -3.36 -3.55 -16.80
C VAL A 44 -4.77 -4.06 -16.53
N SER A 45 -4.91 -5.39 -16.45
CA SER A 45 -6.21 -6.09 -16.36
C SER A 45 -6.37 -6.92 -15.09
N ILE A 46 -5.43 -6.87 -14.15
CA ILE A 46 -5.37 -7.79 -13.00
C ILE A 46 -6.49 -7.58 -11.96
N TRP A 47 -7.34 -6.56 -12.15
CA TRP A 47 -8.48 -6.23 -11.29
C TRP A 47 -9.82 -6.35 -12.04
N ASN A 48 -9.82 -6.80 -13.31
CA ASN A 48 -10.99 -6.79 -14.17
C ASN A 48 -12.12 -7.70 -13.66
N GLU A 49 -11.78 -8.83 -13.09
CA GLU A 49 -12.71 -9.87 -12.66
C GLU A 49 -13.52 -9.48 -11.42
N TRP A 50 -13.05 -8.50 -10.64
CA TRP A 50 -13.73 -8.02 -9.44
C TRP A 50 -14.44 -6.68 -9.64
N ALA A 51 -14.08 -5.93 -10.67
CA ALA A 51 -14.62 -4.60 -10.90
C ALA A 51 -16.08 -4.65 -11.36
N GLY A 52 -16.90 -3.73 -10.84
CA GLY A 52 -18.25 -3.50 -11.32
C GLY A 52 -18.29 -2.99 -12.77
N PRO A 53 -19.50 -2.84 -13.36
CA PRO A 53 -19.65 -2.37 -14.75
C PRO A 53 -19.01 -1.01 -15.05
N ASP A 54 -18.94 -0.13 -14.05
CA ASP A 54 -18.32 1.20 -14.10
C ASP A 54 -16.83 1.20 -13.70
N GLY A 55 -16.28 0.03 -13.37
CA GLY A 55 -14.92 -0.14 -12.91
C GLY A 55 -14.72 0.02 -11.41
N ASP A 56 -15.76 0.29 -10.61
CA ASP A 56 -15.61 0.44 -9.16
C ASP A 56 -15.31 -0.90 -8.46
N LEU A 57 -14.48 -0.83 -7.42
CA LEU A 57 -14.11 -1.94 -6.55
C LEU A 57 -14.55 -1.73 -5.10
N GLY A 58 -15.24 -0.62 -4.81
CA GLY A 58 -15.52 -0.19 -3.45
C GLY A 58 -14.26 0.31 -2.73
N PRO A 59 -14.27 0.45 -1.41
CA PRO A 59 -13.21 1.14 -0.66
C PRO A 59 -11.98 0.26 -0.40
N VAL A 60 -11.43 -0.36 -1.44
CA VAL A 60 -10.22 -1.21 -1.37
C VAL A 60 -8.94 -0.40 -1.12
N TYR A 61 -7.84 -1.10 -0.86
CA TYR A 61 -6.48 -0.62 -0.57
C TYR A 61 -6.22 0.88 -0.71
N GLY A 62 -6.22 1.45 -1.92
CA GLY A 62 -5.89 2.86 -2.15
C GLY A 62 -6.76 3.81 -1.31
N VAL A 63 -8.07 3.54 -1.24
CA VAL A 63 -9.02 4.31 -0.42
C VAL A 63 -8.62 4.24 1.05
N GLN A 64 -8.32 3.05 1.58
CA GLN A 64 -7.91 2.92 2.98
C GLN A 64 -6.54 3.57 3.24
N TRP A 65 -5.60 3.47 2.30
CA TRP A 65 -4.25 4.00 2.45
C TRP A 65 -4.22 5.53 2.46
N ARG A 66 -5.04 6.18 1.64
CA ARG A 66 -5.02 7.64 1.43
C ARG A 66 -6.20 8.38 2.05
N SER A 67 -7.28 7.70 2.37
CA SER A 67 -8.54 8.32 2.79
C SER A 67 -9.38 7.43 3.71
N TRP A 68 -8.75 6.80 4.70
CA TRP A 68 -9.46 5.97 5.69
C TRP A 68 -10.55 6.80 6.40
N PRO A 69 -11.84 6.44 6.31
CA PRO A 69 -12.93 7.23 6.88
C PRO A 69 -12.94 7.18 8.40
N THR A 70 -13.20 8.30 9.05
CA THR A 70 -13.35 8.41 10.50
C THR A 70 -14.81 8.59 10.92
N PRO A 71 -15.21 8.18 12.14
CA PRO A 71 -16.62 8.27 12.58
C PRO A 71 -17.20 9.69 12.62
N ASP A 72 -16.36 10.72 12.70
CA ASP A 72 -16.71 12.14 12.67
C ASP A 72 -16.80 12.72 11.24
N GLY A 73 -16.68 11.88 10.21
CA GLY A 73 -16.82 12.27 8.80
C GLY A 73 -15.54 12.80 8.15
N GLY A 74 -14.41 12.71 8.84
CA GLY A 74 -13.08 13.01 8.29
C GLY A 74 -12.44 11.81 7.57
N HIS A 75 -11.18 12.00 7.17
CA HIS A 75 -10.35 10.96 6.58
C HIS A 75 -8.91 11.01 7.11
N ILE A 76 -8.26 9.85 7.18
CA ILE A 76 -6.85 9.69 7.55
C ILE A 76 -6.04 9.24 6.33
N ASP A 77 -5.02 10.03 5.95
CA ASP A 77 -4.00 9.64 4.98
C ASP A 77 -2.85 8.90 5.69
N GLN A 78 -2.94 7.58 5.72
CA GLN A 78 -1.96 6.74 6.42
C GLN A 78 -0.58 6.79 5.75
N ILE A 79 -0.51 6.95 4.43
CA ILE A 79 0.77 7.04 3.71
C ILE A 79 1.49 8.35 4.06
N ALA A 80 0.77 9.48 4.08
CA ALA A 80 1.34 10.75 4.50
C ALA A 80 1.84 10.68 5.95
N ASN A 81 1.04 10.13 6.87
CA ASN A 81 1.40 9.97 8.28
C ASN A 81 2.66 9.10 8.47
N VAL A 82 2.77 8.01 7.72
CA VAL A 82 3.96 7.14 7.74
C VAL A 82 5.19 7.89 7.26
N ILE A 83 5.10 8.60 6.13
CA ILE A 83 6.23 9.38 5.58
C ILE A 83 6.66 10.47 6.56
N GLU A 84 5.72 11.16 7.18
CA GLU A 84 6.00 12.15 8.21
C GLU A 84 6.69 11.52 9.41
N THR A 85 6.15 10.42 9.95
CA THR A 85 6.71 9.74 11.12
C THR A 85 8.12 9.21 10.84
N LEU A 86 8.38 8.67 9.65
CA LEU A 86 9.72 8.24 9.25
C LEU A 86 10.75 9.38 9.25
N LYS A 87 10.31 10.61 8.93
CA LYS A 87 11.17 11.79 8.90
C LYS A 87 11.36 12.42 10.28
N THR A 88 10.34 12.40 11.13
CA THR A 88 10.31 13.18 12.38
C THR A 88 10.48 12.34 13.64
N ASN A 89 10.11 11.06 13.60
CA ASN A 89 10.18 10.12 14.70
C ASN A 89 10.46 8.68 14.21
N PRO A 90 11.64 8.43 13.62
CA PRO A 90 11.99 7.15 13.01
C PRO A 90 12.02 5.97 14.01
N ASP A 91 12.22 6.24 15.31
CA ASP A 91 12.22 5.24 16.38
C ASP A 91 10.80 4.78 16.78
N SER A 92 9.76 5.39 16.20
CA SER A 92 8.38 5.01 16.43
C SER A 92 8.15 3.54 16.07
N ARG A 93 7.55 2.81 17.01
CA ARG A 93 7.12 1.42 16.82
C ARG A 93 5.70 1.31 16.24
N ARG A 94 5.14 2.43 15.77
CA ARG A 94 3.75 2.58 15.33
C ARG A 94 3.63 3.12 13.91
N ILE A 95 4.67 2.96 13.10
CA ILE A 95 4.69 3.38 11.69
C ILE A 95 3.96 2.32 10.85
N ILE A 96 2.64 2.43 10.78
CA ILE A 96 1.74 1.37 10.34
C ILE A 96 0.80 1.89 9.25
N VAL A 97 0.46 1.01 8.32
CA VAL A 97 -0.69 1.18 7.42
C VAL A 97 -1.56 -0.07 7.51
N SER A 98 -2.87 0.13 7.66
CA SER A 98 -3.87 -0.94 7.62
C SER A 98 -4.84 -0.70 6.46
N ALA A 99 -5.11 -1.75 5.68
CA ALA A 99 -6.24 -1.79 4.75
C ALA A 99 -7.47 -2.48 5.37
N TRP A 100 -7.34 -3.06 6.57
CA TRP A 100 -8.40 -3.85 7.21
C TRP A 100 -9.40 -2.99 7.97
N ASN A 101 -10.24 -2.28 7.23
CA ASN A 101 -11.32 -1.48 7.81
C ASN A 101 -12.59 -2.34 7.97
N VAL A 102 -12.80 -2.84 9.19
CA VAL A 102 -13.90 -3.77 9.54
C VAL A 102 -15.27 -3.25 9.11
N ALA A 103 -15.51 -1.94 9.21
CA ALA A 103 -16.79 -1.32 8.89
C ALA A 103 -17.04 -1.13 7.38
N GLU A 104 -16.02 -1.36 6.54
CA GLU A 104 -16.08 -1.18 5.10
C GLU A 104 -15.88 -2.48 4.32
N LEU A 105 -15.59 -3.61 4.99
CA LEU A 105 -15.23 -4.89 4.33
C LEU A 105 -16.33 -5.41 3.40
N ASP A 106 -17.60 -5.27 3.77
CA ASP A 106 -18.76 -5.72 3.02
C ASP A 106 -19.02 -4.89 1.74
N LYS A 107 -18.42 -3.70 1.67
CA LYS A 107 -18.49 -2.81 0.50
C LYS A 107 -17.36 -3.05 -0.49
N MET A 108 -16.34 -3.81 -0.12
CA MET A 108 -15.18 -4.10 -0.97
C MET A 108 -15.49 -5.25 -1.93
N ALA A 109 -15.16 -5.09 -3.21
CA ALA A 109 -15.28 -6.15 -4.20
C ALA A 109 -14.45 -7.40 -3.85
N LEU A 110 -13.35 -7.21 -3.12
CA LEU A 110 -12.56 -8.26 -2.48
C LEU A 110 -11.96 -7.75 -1.18
N MET A 111 -12.01 -8.56 -0.12
CA MET A 111 -11.37 -8.22 1.15
C MET A 111 -9.84 -8.11 1.01
N PRO A 112 -9.17 -7.25 1.79
CA PRO A 112 -7.72 -7.01 1.64
C PRO A 112 -6.87 -8.27 1.95
N CYS A 113 -6.11 -8.74 0.97
CA CYS A 113 -5.14 -9.83 1.13
C CYS A 113 -3.86 -9.35 1.84
N HIS A 114 -3.28 -8.25 1.39
CA HIS A 114 -2.16 -7.57 2.07
C HIS A 114 -2.72 -6.52 3.03
N ALA A 115 -3.29 -7.03 4.13
CA ALA A 115 -4.14 -6.29 5.05
C ALA A 115 -3.41 -5.25 5.91
N PHE A 116 -2.15 -5.47 6.23
CA PHE A 116 -1.41 -4.69 7.22
C PHE A 116 0.08 -4.73 6.94
N PHE A 117 0.75 -3.58 7.05
CA PHE A 117 2.20 -3.51 7.01
C PHE A 117 2.74 -2.43 7.97
N GLN A 118 3.99 -2.63 8.38
CA GLN A 118 4.67 -1.78 9.34
C GLN A 118 6.07 -1.47 8.81
N PHE A 119 6.50 -0.22 8.98
CA PHE A 119 7.87 0.22 8.75
C PHE A 119 8.65 0.27 10.06
N TYR A 120 9.97 0.20 9.92
CA TYR A 120 10.90 0.22 11.03
C TYR A 120 12.20 0.88 10.58
N VAL A 121 12.79 1.71 11.43
CA VAL A 121 14.15 2.22 11.24
C VAL A 121 15.02 1.62 12.33
N ALA A 122 16.03 0.86 11.93
CA ALA A 122 17.03 0.32 12.84
C ALA A 122 17.89 1.46 13.43
N PRO A 123 18.19 1.42 14.73
CA PRO A 123 19.07 2.40 15.34
C PRO A 123 20.47 2.33 14.71
N PRO A 124 21.22 3.44 14.74
CA PRO A 124 22.61 3.48 14.31
C PRO A 124 23.47 2.40 14.98
N THR A 125 24.36 1.77 14.22
CA THR A 125 25.29 0.75 14.74
C THR A 125 26.58 1.36 15.30
N GLY A 126 26.89 2.61 14.96
CA GLY A 126 28.02 3.37 15.48
C GLY A 126 27.68 4.84 15.77
N PRO A 127 28.53 5.54 16.55
CA PRO A 127 28.34 6.97 16.82
C PRO A 127 28.33 7.80 15.53
N GLY A 128 27.26 8.59 15.33
CA GLY A 128 27.12 9.48 14.17
C GLY A 128 26.62 8.83 12.88
N GLU A 129 26.35 7.52 12.87
CA GLU A 129 25.71 6.86 11.71
C GLU A 129 24.21 7.19 11.65
N PRO A 130 23.61 7.28 10.45
CA PRO A 130 22.16 7.37 10.31
C PRO A 130 21.50 6.02 10.63
N GLY A 131 20.24 6.07 11.10
CA GLY A 131 19.40 4.88 11.19
C GLY A 131 19.16 4.27 9.80
N ARG A 132 18.88 2.97 9.76
CA ARG A 132 18.67 2.23 8.49
C ARG A 132 17.25 1.69 8.39
N LEU A 133 16.57 2.01 7.30
CA LEU A 133 15.28 1.42 6.90
C LEU A 133 15.46 -0.01 6.40
#